data_AF-A0A4P7L616-F1
#
_entry.id   AF-A0A4P7L616-F1
#
_cell.length_a   1.000
_cell.length_b   1.000
_cell.length_c   1.000
_cell.angle_alpha   90.00
_cell.angle_beta   90.00
_cell.angle_gamma   90.00
#
_symmetry.space_group_name_H-M   'P 1'
#
loop_
_entity.id
_entity.type
_entity.pdbx_description
1 polymer ?
#
loop_
_entity_poly.entity_id
_entity_poly.type
_entity_poly.pdbx_seq_one_letter_code
_entity_poly.pdbx_strand_id
1 'polypeptide(L)'
;MLTVKSKADSVSNISNATDIVFNQRSIDTTVQLKNGDTLLIGGLIQHNAVNSTSSVPFISAIPLIGWLFDARSDTKDNTVMYILIRARVLNVV
;
A
#
# COMPACT_ATOMS: atom_id res chain seq x y z
N MET A 1 16.21 -24.03 -9.15
CA MET A 1 15.19 -23.48 -8.23
C MET A 1 15.80 -22.28 -7.52
N LEU A 2 15.07 -21.17 -7.43
CA LEU A 2 15.47 -19.98 -6.68
C LEU A 2 14.45 -19.79 -5.54
N THR A 3 14.95 -19.71 -4.31
CA THR A 3 14.14 -19.38 -3.13
C THR A 3 14.34 -17.91 -2.81
N VAL A 4 13.24 -17.18 -2.71
CA VAL A 4 13.21 -15.74 -2.48
C VAL A 4 12.59 -15.50 -1.12
N LYS A 5 13.32 -14.80 -0.26
CA LYS A 5 12.84 -14.30 1.03
C LYS A 5 12.98 -12.79 1.03
N SER A 6 11.88 -12.05 0.98
CA SER A 6 11.91 -10.58 1.13
C SER A 6 11.12 -10.19 2.38
N LYS A 7 11.76 -9.38 3.22
CA LYS A 7 11.19 -8.85 4.46
C LYS A 7 11.43 -7.34 4.50
N ALA A 8 10.37 -6.57 4.70
CA ALA A 8 10.43 -5.13 4.88
C ALA A 8 9.71 -4.75 6.18
N ASP A 9 10.45 -4.15 7.10
CA ASP A 9 9.97 -3.75 8.42
C ASP A 9 9.96 -2.22 8.54
N SER A 10 8.89 -1.66 9.09
CA SER A 10 8.84 -0.24 9.47
C SER A 10 8.24 -0.11 10.87
N VAL A 11 8.87 0.66 11.75
CA VAL A 11 8.35 0.95 13.10
C VAL A 11 7.13 1.86 12.99
N SER A 12 6.00 1.45 13.57
CA SER A 12 4.77 2.22 13.67
C SER A 12 4.62 2.74 15.09
N ASN A 13 4.69 4.07 15.27
CA ASN A 13 4.47 4.71 16.56
C ASN A 13 2.96 4.83 16.82
N ILE A 14 2.36 3.80 17.41
CA ILE A 14 0.98 3.83 17.88
C ILE A 14 0.98 4.34 19.33
N SER A 15 0.39 5.52 19.56
CA SER A 15 0.47 6.27 20.83
C SER A 15 -0.04 5.55 22.08
N ASN A 16 -0.74 4.41 21.93
CA ASN A 16 -1.32 3.61 23.02
C ASN A 16 -0.80 2.16 23.07
N ALA A 17 0.29 1.85 22.36
CA ALA A 17 0.88 0.51 22.42
C ALA A 17 1.81 0.40 23.65
N THR A 18 1.67 -0.68 24.41
CA THR A 18 2.55 -1.02 25.54
C THR A 18 3.94 -1.49 25.11
N ASP A 19 4.14 -1.71 23.81
CA ASP A 19 5.39 -2.15 23.18
C ASP A 19 5.47 -1.62 21.73
N ILE A 20 6.67 -1.65 21.13
CA ILE A 20 6.91 -1.18 19.76
C ILE A 20 6.16 -2.03 18.72
N VAL A 21 5.38 -1.38 17.87
CA VAL A 21 4.63 -2.05 16.81
C VAL A 21 5.41 -1.98 15.50
N PHE A 22 5.72 -3.14 14.91
CA PHE A 22 6.36 -3.23 13.60
C PHE A 22 5.32 -3.55 12.53
N ASN A 23 5.31 -2.76 11.45
CA ASN A 23 4.59 -3.10 10.24
C ASN A 23 5.52 -3.95 9.36
N GLN A 24 5.29 -5.26 9.34
CA GLN A 24 6.12 -6.24 8.64
C GLN A 24 5.44 -6.71 7.36
N ARG A 25 6.15 -6.60 6.24
CA ARG A 25 5.75 -7.18 4.93
C ARG A 25 6.74 -8.29 4.58
N SER A 26 6.29 -9.54 4.52
CA SER A 26 7.14 -10.71 4.23
C SER A 26 6.61 -11.52 3.04
N ILE A 27 7.49 -11.96 2.16
CA ILE A 27 7.19 -12.82 1.01
C ILE A 27 8.20 -13.96 0.97
N ASP A 28 7.69 -15.20 1.00
CA ASP A 28 8.47 -16.44 0.86
C ASP A 28 7.95 -17.21 -0.36
N THR A 29 8.76 -17.29 -1.43
CA THR A 29 8.36 -17.99 -2.67
C THR A 29 9.50 -18.80 -3.27
N THR A 30 9.17 -19.89 -3.95
CA THR A 30 10.13 -20.70 -4.71
C THR A 30 9.74 -20.69 -6.17
N VAL A 31 10.64 -20.17 -7.01
CA VAL A 31 10.41 -19.98 -8.45
C VAL A 31 11.48 -20.68 -9.27
N GLN A 32 11.11 -21.16 -10.47
CA GLN A 32 12.06 -21.72 -11.44
C GLN A 32 12.18 -20.74 -12.60
N LEU A 33 13.39 -20.22 -12.82
CA LEU A 33 13.70 -19.18 -13.79
C LEU A 33 14.85 -19.65 -14.69
N LYS A 34 14.79 -19.34 -15.99
CA LYS A 34 15.94 -19.54 -16.88
C LYS A 34 16.88 -18.33 -16.79
N ASN A 35 18.13 -18.53 -17.24
CA ASN A 35 19.11 -17.45 -17.25
C ASN A 35 18.64 -16.28 -18.13
N GLY A 36 18.57 -15.08 -17.56
CA GLY A 36 18.18 -13.87 -18.26
C GLY A 36 16.70 -13.52 -18.17
N ASP A 37 15.84 -14.46 -17.75
CA ASP A 37 14.39 -14.25 -17.61
C ASP A 37 14.09 -13.34 -16.42
N THR A 38 13.06 -12.50 -16.59
CA THR A 38 12.49 -11.65 -15.53
C THR A 38 11.10 -12.16 -15.20
N LEU A 39 10.81 -12.35 -13.92
CA LEU A 39 9.52 -12.81 -13.42
C LEU A 39 8.93 -11.81 -12.43
N LEU A 40 7.65 -11.48 -12.62
CA LEU A 40 6.83 -10.80 -11.62
C LEU A 40 6.44 -11.82 -10.55
N ILE A 41 6.96 -11.66 -9.34
CA ILE A 41 6.69 -12.59 -8.24
C ILE A 41 5.41 -12.20 -7.49
N GLY A 42 5.09 -10.91 -7.49
CA GLY A 42 3.88 -10.41 -6.88
C GLY A 42 3.81 -8.90 -6.85
N GLY A 43 2.76 -8.39 -6.22
CA GLY A 43 2.52 -6.97 -6.04
C GLY A 43 1.39 -6.71 -5.07
N LEU A 44 1.29 -5.48 -4.58
CA LEU A 44 0.20 -5.01 -3.73
C LEU A 44 -0.49 -3.85 -4.43
N ILE A 45 -1.81 -3.94 -4.59
CA ILE A 45 -2.65 -2.83 -5.03
C ILE A 45 -3.43 -2.36 -3.80
N GLN A 46 -3.14 -1.17 -3.32
CA GLN A 46 -3.82 -0.53 -2.21
C GLN A 46 -4.75 0.55 -2.75
N HIS A 47 -6.03 0.46 -2.42
CA HIS A 47 -7.01 1.49 -2.67
C HIS A 47 -7.39 2.14 -1.34
N ASN A 48 -7.14 3.43 -1.19
CA ASN A 48 -7.59 4.19 -0.04
C ASN A 48 -8.53 5.30 -0.51
N ALA A 49 -9.78 5.24 -0.10
CA ALA A 49 -10.78 6.26 -0.39
C ALA A 49 -11.22 6.86 0.96
N VAL A 50 -10.93 8.14 1.15
CA VAL A 50 -11.28 8.90 2.35
C VAL A 50 -12.28 9.96 1.94
N ASN A 51 -13.53 9.77 2.35
CA ASN A 51 -14.59 10.76 2.16
C ASN A 51 -14.79 11.49 3.48
N SER A 52 -14.48 12.79 3.50
CA SER A 52 -14.64 13.65 4.67
C SER A 52 -15.65 14.75 4.35
N THR A 53 -16.77 14.76 5.06
CA THR A 53 -17.78 15.81 4.95
C THR A 53 -17.81 16.60 6.25
N SER A 54 -17.55 17.89 6.17
CA SER A 54 -17.70 18.85 7.26
C SER A 54 -18.87 19.77 6.93
N SER A 55 -19.85 19.85 7.82
CA SER A 55 -21.07 20.62 7.59
C SER A 55 -21.35 21.52 8.79
N VAL A 56 -21.85 22.73 8.53
CA VAL A 56 -22.34 23.61 9.61
C VAL A 56 -23.69 23.08 10.10
N PRO A 57 -23.84 22.73 11.39
CA PRO A 57 -25.10 22.24 11.94
C PRO A 57 -26.22 23.28 11.74
N PHE A 58 -27.45 22.80 11.52
CA PHE A 58 -28.67 23.57 11.20
C PHE A 58 -28.74 24.24 9.81
N ILE A 59 -27.68 24.92 9.35
CA ILE A 59 -27.72 25.68 8.08
C ILE A 59 -27.55 24.76 6.85
N SER A 60 -26.79 23.68 7.00
CA SER A 60 -26.58 22.62 5.99
C SER A 60 -27.89 21.97 5.50
N ALA A 61 -28.94 21.93 6.33
CA ALA A 61 -30.21 21.29 5.98
C ALA A 61 -31.17 22.17 5.17
N ILE A 62 -30.85 23.44 4.90
CA ILE A 62 -31.74 24.35 4.18
C ILE A 62 -31.77 23.96 2.70
N PRO A 63 -32.92 23.50 2.17
CA PRO A 63 -33.07 23.22 0.75
C PRO A 63 -32.88 24.54 0.00
N LEU A 64 -31.86 24.62 -0.87
CA LEU A 64 -31.40 25.74 -1.74
C LEU A 64 -29.97 26.21 -1.44
N ILE A 65 -29.61 26.42 -0.16
CA ILE A 65 -28.30 27.02 0.20
C ILE A 65 -27.43 26.11 1.07
N GLY A 66 -27.95 24.99 1.56
CA GLY A 66 -27.22 24.10 2.48
C GLY A 66 -25.87 23.61 1.95
N TRP A 67 -25.78 23.39 0.63
CA TRP A 67 -24.54 22.93 -0.04
C TRP A 67 -23.38 23.93 0.03
N LEU A 68 -23.64 25.23 0.21
CA LEU A 68 -22.60 26.26 0.34
C LEU A 68 -21.94 26.23 1.74
N PHE A 69 -22.61 25.60 2.70
CA PHE A 69 -22.14 25.42 4.08
C PHE A 69 -21.69 23.97 4.37
N ASP A 70 -21.57 23.15 3.32
CA ASP A 70 -20.96 21.83 3.34
C ASP A 70 -19.57 21.91 2.68
N ALA A 71 -18.53 21.52 3.41
CA ALA A 71 -17.20 21.29 2.88
C ALA A 71 -16.99 19.78 2.71
N ARG A 72 -16.97 19.31 1.46
CA ARG A 72 -16.65 17.91 1.12
C ARG A 72 -15.20 17.82 0.67
N SER A 73 -14.49 16.84 1.21
CA SER A 73 -13.14 16.49 0.81
C SER A 73 -13.13 15.01 0.47
N ASP A 74 -12.99 14.72 -0.83
CA ASP A 74 -12.85 13.37 -1.35
C ASP A 74 -11.37 13.15 -1.67
N THR A 75 -10.68 12.35 -0.85
CA THR A 75 -9.28 11.97 -1.07
C THR A 75 -9.21 10.54 -1.56
N LYS A 76 -8.51 10.31 -2.67
CA LYS A 76 -8.38 8.99 -3.29
C LYS A 76 -6.93 8.66 -3.56
N ASP A 77 -6.34 7.81 -2.73
CA ASP A 77 -4.97 7.36 -2.88
C ASP A 77 -4.95 5.95 -3.48
N ASN A 78 -4.26 5.81 -4.61
CA ASN A 78 -4.02 4.53 -5.26
C ASN A 78 -2.52 4.25 -5.16
N THR A 79 -2.15 3.20 -4.42
CA THR A 79 -0.75 2.76 -4.34
C THR A 79 -0.63 1.40 -5.03
N VAL A 80 0.31 1.29 -5.96
CA VAL A 80 0.61 0.03 -6.65
C VAL A 80 2.07 -0.31 -6.43
N MET A 81 2.33 -1.50 -5.92
CA MET A 81 3.67 -2.02 -5.68
C MET A 81 3.88 -3.29 -6.50
N TYR A 82 5.01 -3.40 -7.19
CA TYR A 82 5.40 -4.60 -7.94
C TYR A 82 6.75 -5.11 -7.44
N ILE A 83 6.90 -6.43 -7.40
CA ILE A 83 8.16 -7.10 -7.05
C ILE A 83 8.58 -7.96 -8.24
N LEU A 84 9.64 -7.52 -8.91
CA LEU A 84 10.22 -8.21 -10.06
C LEU A 84 11.56 -8.82 -9.67
N ILE A 85 11.83 -10.02 -10.17
CA ILE A 85 13.11 -10.69 -9.98
C ILE A 85 13.66 -11.12 -11.33
N ARG A 86 14.96 -10.90 -11.51
CA ARG A 86 15.71 -11.30 -12.70
C ARG A 86 16.86 -12.20 -12.28
N ALA A 87 16.94 -13.38 -12.89
CA ALA A 87 18.01 -14.33 -12.63
C ALA A 87 19.13 -14.15 -13.67
N ARG A 88 20.39 -14.14 -13.23
CA ARG A 88 21.56 -14.22 -14.11
C ARG A 88 22.51 -15.30 -13.60
N VAL A 89 22.83 -16.25 -14.47
CA VAL A 89 23.88 -17.24 -14.24
C VAL A 89 25.22 -16.60 -14.60
N LEU A 90 26.15 -16.58 -13.65
CA LEU A 90 27.53 -16.14 -13.88
C LEU A 90 28.39 -17.39 -14.04
N ASN A 91 28.94 -17.60 -15.24
CA ASN A 91 30.04 -18.53 -15.42
C ASN A 91 31.34 -17.79 -15.11
N VAL A 92 32.04 -18.21 -14.06
CA VAL A 92 33.42 -17.83 -13.82
C VAL A 92 34.29 -18.86 -14.53
N VAL A 93 35.19 -18.37 -15.38
CA VAL A 93 36.17 -19.16 -16.15
C VAL A 93 37.34 -19.54 -15.24
#